data_AF-A0A2S8FX55-F1
#
_entry.id   AF-A0A2S8FX55-F1
#
_cell.length_a   1.000
_cell.length_b   1.000
_cell.length_c   1.000
_cell.angle_alpha   90.00
_cell.angle_beta   90.00
_cell.angle_gamma   90.00
#
_symmetry.space_group_name_H-M   'P 1'
#
loop_
_entity.id
_entity.type
_entity.pdbx_description
1 polymer ?
#
loop_
_entity_poly.entity_id
_entity_poly.type
_entity_poly.pdbx_seq_one_letter_code
_entity_poly.pdbx_strand_id
1 'polypeptide(L)'
;MEIMVGLKVNNGLSGKSLWERRELLRSQANVRFVDPDQFCTLAVSCRKITRADESAAGLKGLFSEDDGLTYFVEEELLEKYRDGVDVPDPSLELV
;
A
#
# COMPACT_ATOMS: atom_id res chain seq x y z
N MET A 1 -12.61 6.74 -23.46
CA MET A 1 -12.89 7.21 -22.09
C MET A 1 -11.69 6.83 -21.25
N GLU A 2 -10.72 7.73 -21.14
CA GLU A 2 -9.49 7.51 -20.38
C GLU A 2 -9.70 8.02 -18.96
N ILE A 3 -9.92 7.12 -18.02
CA ILE A 3 -9.87 7.42 -16.58
C ILE A 3 -8.40 7.45 -16.16
N MET A 4 -7.75 8.59 -16.42
CA MET A 4 -6.48 8.91 -15.78
C MET A 4 -6.75 9.13 -14.29
N VAL A 5 -6.53 8.11 -13.46
CA VAL A 5 -6.23 8.27 -12.02
C VAL A 5 -4.77 8.75 -11.90
N GLY A 6 -4.49 9.89 -12.53
CA GLY A 6 -3.32 10.68 -12.20
C GLY A 6 -3.73 11.51 -11.00
N LEU A 7 -3.17 11.22 -9.82
CA LEU A 7 -3.20 12.13 -8.69
C LEU A 7 -2.64 13.46 -9.20
N LYS A 8 -3.53 14.37 -9.58
CA LYS A 8 -3.17 15.70 -10.06
C LYS A 8 -2.35 16.29 -8.93
N VAL A 9 -1.06 16.52 -9.21
CA VAL A 9 -0.09 17.22 -8.36
C VAL A 9 -0.65 18.62 -8.12
N ASN A 10 -1.62 18.70 -7.23
CA ASN A 10 -2.14 19.93 -6.70
C ASN A 10 -1.13 20.31 -5.63
N ASN A 11 -0.48 21.44 -5.86
CA ASN A 11 0.47 22.14 -5.03
C ASN A 11 -0.04 22.48 -3.61
N GLY A 12 -1.14 21.87 -3.14
CA GLY A 12 -1.75 22.02 -1.82
C GLY A 12 -1.37 20.91 -0.81
N LEU A 13 -0.60 19.90 -1.23
CA LEU A 13 -0.12 18.85 -0.32
C LEU A 13 1.20 19.21 0.38
N SER A 14 1.92 20.25 -0.05
CA SER A 14 3.28 20.56 0.45
C SER A 14 3.36 20.95 1.94
N GLY A 15 2.23 21.16 2.62
CA GLY A 15 2.18 21.50 4.06
C GLY A 15 1.59 20.41 4.96
N LYS A 16 1.14 19.26 4.43
CA LYS A 16 0.53 18.21 5.22
C LYS A 16 1.55 17.17 5.65
N SER A 17 1.50 16.78 6.92
CA SER A 17 2.38 15.75 7.45
C SER A 17 2.07 14.38 6.83
N LEU A 18 3.04 13.47 6.79
CA LEU A 18 2.89 12.13 6.20
C LEU A 18 1.67 11.36 6.73
N TRP A 19 1.34 11.56 8.01
CA TRP A 19 0.18 10.95 8.66
C TRP A 19 -1.16 11.44 8.09
N GLU A 20 -1.29 12.73 7.74
CA GLU A 20 -2.52 13.29 7.17
C GLU A 20 -2.80 12.71 5.79
N ARG A 21 -1.75 12.50 4.98
CA ARG A 21 -1.89 11.86 3.66
C ARG A 21 -2.35 10.41 3.78
N ARG A 22 -1.81 9.68 4.76
CA ARG A 22 -2.25 8.31 5.07
C ARG A 22 -3.70 8.26 5.51
N GLU A 23 -4.13 9.19 6.37
CA GLU A 23 -5.51 9.23 6.86
C GLU A 23 -6.49 9.55 5.73
N LEU A 24 -6.14 10.49 4.84
CA LEU A 24 -6.93 10.79 3.64
C LEU A 24 -7.07 9.57 2.72
N LEU A 25 -6.00 8.81 2.52
CA LEU A 25 -6.02 7.57 1.74
C LEU A 25 -6.87 6.48 2.43
N ARG A 26 -6.74 6.32 3.75
CA ARG A 26 -7.58 5.37 4.53
C ARG A 26 -9.07 5.70 4.45
N SER A 27 -9.42 6.98 4.31
CA SER A 27 -10.81 7.40 4.18
C SER A 27 -11.43 7.08 2.81
N GLN A 28 -10.64 6.64 1.82
CA GLN A 28 -11.17 6.27 0.51
C GLN A 28 -11.75 4.85 0.54
N ALA A 29 -12.97 4.68 0.02
CA ALA A 29 -13.69 3.40 0.05
C ALA A 29 -12.99 2.27 -0.73
N ASN A 30 -12.21 2.64 -1.75
CA ASN A 30 -11.47 1.76 -2.64
C ASN A 30 -10.04 1.49 -2.18
N VAL A 31 -9.66 1.92 -0.97
CA VAL A 31 -8.32 1.75 -0.43
C VAL A 31 -8.31 0.69 0.68
N ARG A 32 -7.28 -0.17 0.66
CA ARG A 32 -7.03 -1.17 1.68
C ARG A 32 -5.58 -1.11 2.13
N PHE A 33 -5.36 -1.01 3.43
CA PHE A 33 -4.02 -1.17 4.00
C PHE A 33 -3.82 -2.64 4.34
N VAL A 34 -2.73 -3.21 3.85
CA VAL A 34 -2.41 -4.62 3.98
C VAL A 34 -1.01 -4.80 4.56
N ASP A 35 -0.79 -5.95 5.19
CA ASP A 35 0.51 -6.37 5.70
C ASP A 35 1.50 -6.64 4.56
N PRO A 36 2.82 -6.61 4.84
CA PRO A 36 3.84 -6.92 3.84
C PRO A 36 3.68 -8.31 3.22
N ASP A 37 3.26 -9.32 3.99
CA ASP A 37 3.01 -10.67 3.48
C ASP A 37 1.85 -10.70 2.46
N GLN A 38 0.73 -10.09 2.81
CA GLN A 38 -0.42 -9.93 1.93
C GLN A 38 -0.07 -9.11 0.68
N PHE A 39 0.71 -8.03 0.85
CA PHE A 39 1.18 -7.21 -0.25
C PHE A 39 2.07 -7.98 -1.22
N CYS A 40 3.04 -8.76 -0.70
CA CYS A 40 3.88 -9.63 -1.49
C CYS A 40 3.06 -10.69 -2.23
N THR A 41 2.10 -11.32 -1.54
CA THR A 41 1.17 -12.30 -2.12
C THR A 41 0.36 -11.69 -3.25
N LEU A 42 -0.16 -10.46 -3.07
CA LEU A 42 -0.85 -9.73 -4.12
C LEU A 42 0.09 -9.41 -5.29
N ALA A 43 1.32 -8.96 -5.01
CA ALA A 43 2.34 -8.59 -6.00
C ALA A 43 2.77 -9.76 -6.91
N VAL A 44 2.82 -10.97 -6.37
CA VAL A 44 3.17 -12.20 -7.11
C VAL A 44 1.95 -12.95 -7.65
N SER A 45 0.74 -12.48 -7.32
CA SER A 45 -0.49 -13.06 -7.85
C SER A 45 -0.58 -12.84 -9.36
N CYS A 46 -1.19 -13.77 -10.09
CA CYS A 46 -1.47 -13.63 -11.53
C CYS A 46 -2.54 -12.57 -11.87
N ARG A 47 -2.91 -11.71 -10.90
CA ARG A 47 -3.88 -10.63 -11.09
C ARG A 47 -3.28 -9.53 -11.96
N LYS A 48 -4.14 -8.77 -12.63
CA LYS A 48 -3.75 -7.53 -13.31
C LYS A 48 -3.55 -6.43 -12.28
N ILE A 49 -2.34 -6.36 -11.75
CA ILE A 49 -1.91 -5.37 -10.77
C ILE A 49 -1.05 -4.29 -11.41
N THR A 50 -1.34 -3.04 -11.09
CA THR A 50 -0.60 -1.85 -11.54
C THR A 50 0.04 -1.18 -10.33
N ARG A 51 1.26 -0.65 -10.49
CA ARG A 51 1.91 0.12 -9.42
C ARG A 51 1.17 1.43 -9.17
N ALA A 52 0.89 1.69 -7.90
CA ALA A 52 0.22 2.88 -7.41
C ALA A 52 0.96 3.41 -6.17
N ASP A 53 2.29 3.41 -6.21
CA ASP A 53 3.14 3.81 -5.08
C ASP A 53 2.97 5.28 -4.73
N GLU A 54 2.82 5.58 -3.45
CA GLU A 54 2.70 6.94 -2.90
C GLU A 54 3.93 7.26 -2.05
N SER A 55 5.07 7.50 -2.70
CA SER A 55 6.34 7.84 -2.03
C SER A 55 6.23 9.10 -1.17
N ALA A 56 5.36 10.04 -1.54
CA ALA A 56 5.06 11.23 -0.74
C ALA A 56 4.37 10.94 0.60
N ALA A 57 3.88 9.71 0.82
CA ALA A 57 3.29 9.22 2.05
C ALA A 57 4.08 8.03 2.66
N GLY A 58 5.22 7.65 2.07
CA GLY A 58 6.01 6.49 2.50
C GLY A 58 5.25 5.17 2.33
N LEU A 59 4.48 5.04 1.24
CA LEU A 59 3.65 3.86 0.96
C LEU A 59 4.00 3.23 -0.38
N LYS A 60 4.06 1.90 -0.41
CA LYS A 60 4.01 1.12 -1.66
C LYS A 60 2.57 0.74 -1.95
N GLY A 61 2.20 0.79 -3.23
CA GLY A 61 0.80 0.65 -3.64
C GLY A 61 0.64 -0.29 -4.83
N LEU A 62 -0.36 -1.16 -4.77
CA LEU A 62 -0.78 -2.04 -5.85
C LEU A 62 -2.27 -1.81 -6.12
N PHE A 63 -2.59 -1.39 -7.33
CA PHE A 63 -3.95 -1.30 -7.80
C PHE A 63 -4.35 -2.59 -8.53
N SER A 64 -5.40 -3.26 -8.07
CA SER A 64 -6.01 -4.41 -8.76
C SER A 64 -7.12 -3.89 -9.67
N GLU A 65 -6.98 -4.08 -10.98
CA GLU A 65 -8.04 -3.75 -11.94
C GLU A 65 -9.24 -4.69 -11.83
N ASP A 66 -9.02 -5.91 -11.33
CA ASP A 66 -10.04 -6.96 -11.18
C ASP A 66 -11.14 -6.54 -10.16
N ASP A 67 -10.70 -6.03 -9.01
CA ASP A 67 -11.59 -5.63 -7.91
C ASP A 67 -11.78 -4.10 -7.81
N GLY A 68 -11.01 -3.33 -8.58
CA GLY A 68 -11.00 -1.86 -8.51
C GLY A 68 -10.45 -1.30 -7.20
N LEU A 69 -9.64 -2.07 -6.47
CA LEU A 69 -9.09 -1.72 -5.16
C LEU A 69 -7.61 -1.36 -5.23
N THR A 70 -7.20 -0.38 -4.42
CA THR A 70 -5.80 -0.03 -4.20
C THR A 70 -5.34 -0.52 -2.85
N TYR A 71 -4.35 -1.42 -2.87
CA TYR A 71 -3.71 -1.99 -1.70
C TYR A 71 -2.44 -1.23 -1.37
N PHE A 72 -2.35 -0.66 -0.17
CA PHE A 72 -1.15 0.02 0.32
C PHE A 72 -0.47 -0.77 1.43
N VAL A 73 0.85 -0.72 1.43
CA VAL A 73 1.69 -1.17 2.53
C VAL A 73 2.70 -0.07 2.86
N GLU A 74 3.11 -0.02 4.12
CA GLU A 74 4.12 0.93 4.58
C GLU A 74 5.51 0.50 4.11
N GLU A 75 6.27 1.42 3.52
CA GLU A 75 7.61 1.12 3.00
C GLU A 75 8.56 0.65 4.12
N GLU A 76 8.46 1.26 5.31
CA GLU A 76 9.22 0.84 6.51
C GLU A 76 8.95 -0.61 6.91
N LEU A 77 7.69 -1.09 6.78
CA LEU A 77 7.33 -2.47 7.14
C LEU A 77 7.89 -3.46 6.12
N LEU A 78 7.86 -3.11 4.82
CA LEU A 78 8.49 -3.90 3.76
C LEU A 78 10.00 -3.99 3.94
N GLU A 79 10.66 -2.89 4.32
CA GLU A 79 12.10 -2.88 4.55
C GLU A 79 12.51 -3.77 5.72
N LYS A 80 11.77 -3.72 6.83
CA LYS A 80 11.95 -4.63 7.97
C LYS A 80 11.68 -6.09 7.60
N TYR A 81 10.66 -6.34 6.80
CA TYR A 81 10.33 -7.68 6.30
C TYR A 81 11.43 -8.24 5.38
N ARG A 82 12.05 -7.39 4.55
CA ARG A 82 13.19 -7.77 3.68
C ARG A 82 14.47 -8.06 4.47
N ASP A 83 14.70 -7.35 5.56
CA ASP A 83 15.91 -7.50 6.40
C ASP A 83 15.92 -8.84 7.16
N GLY A 84 14.83 -9.62 7.11
CA GLY A 84 14.76 -10.92 7.76
C GLY A 84 14.79 -10.83 9.27
N VAL A 85 14.38 -9.68 9.84
CA VAL A 85 14.05 -9.59 11.25
C VAL A 85 12.82 -10.46 11.45
N ASP A 86 13.08 -11.70 11.85
CA ASP A 86 12.13 -12.68 12.38
C ASP A 86 11.10 -11.93 13.23
N VAL A 87 9.95 -11.62 12.63
CA VAL A 87 8.81 -11.13 13.38
C VAL A 87 8.24 -12.43 13.95
N PRO A 88 8.41 -12.71 15.25
CA PRO A 88 7.85 -13.93 15.81
C PRO A 88 6.35 -13.83 15.62
N ASP A 89 5.82 -14.66 14.73
CA ASP A 89 4.39 -14.80 14.51
C ASP A 89 3.79 -15.27 15.84
N PRO A 90 3.04 -14.45 16.60
CA PRO A 90 2.49 -14.93 17.87
C PRO A 90 1.38 -15.97 17.64
N SER A 91 1.04 -16.28 16.38
CA SER A 91 0.04 -17.27 16.00
C SER A 91 0.62 -18.65 15.65
N LEU A 92 1.94 -18.82 15.63
CA LEU A 92 2.55 -20.15 15.49
C LEU A 92 2.79 -20.76 16.88
N GLU A 93 1.71 -21.14 17.56
CA GLU A 93 1.82 -22.14 18.62
C GLU A 93 2.26 -23.47 17.97
N LEU A 94 3.50 -23.85 18.23
CA LEU A 94 4.05 -25.15 17.88
C LEU A 94 3.38 -26.21 18.79
N VAL A 95 2.44 -26.98 18.24
CA VAL A 95 1.87 -28.19 18.87
C VAL A 95 2.85 -29.35 18.75
#